data_AF-A0A4Z0DD18-F1
#
_entry.id   AF-A0A4Z0DD18-F1
#
_cell.length_a   1.000
_cell.length_b   1.000
_cell.length_c   1.000
_cell.angle_alpha   90.00
_cell.angle_beta   90.00
_cell.angle_gamma   90.00
#
_symmetry.space_group_name_H-M   'P 1'
#
loop_
_entity.id
_entity.type
_entity.pdbx_description
1 polymer ?
#
loop_
_entity_poly.entity_id
_entity_poly.type
_entity_poly.pdbx_seq_one_letter_code
_entity_poly.pdbx_strand_id
1 'polypeptide(L)'
;MPIYLIERYKQTYQKLPIILQLFLDNLDTTLTTRCEYAETLEYLLNFMYLKHLNSDHFSSSITMLSKEDYEQFIQLTQPYSFKQNTKKETNNFAIQTNRKINIINHLLLFLYKQGIHSEHLILSAYVENTPCNEKNFLTRKEALLFWKSALRAEPKTPYQSAYDKLIRQRNLLIILLSLTMGISAKEISALKKNDLSIEHYEIFVSRGENKLENIPIPHYFREYFDTYWELVQHSASVMLFHCSNGNALTTKKIQNILTEINFRCGFQKSINISVLNNTFEQLLLEELKDPQAVEWASGKSDTPHLDIKKILLEIKLIDLDCL
;
A
#
# COMPACT_ATOMS: atom_id res chain seq x y z
N MET A 1 11.46 2.20 13.45
CA MET A 1 11.77 1.17 12.43
C MET A 1 11.95 -0.17 13.14
N PRO A 2 11.50 -1.31 12.61
CA PRO A 2 11.65 -2.59 13.30
C PRO A 2 13.15 -2.96 13.34
N ILE A 3 13.72 -3.11 14.54
CA ILE A 3 15.12 -3.51 14.77
C ILE A 3 15.48 -4.77 13.97
N TYR A 4 14.54 -5.72 13.92
CA TYR A 4 14.62 -6.94 13.11
C TYR A 4 14.92 -6.71 11.61
N LEU A 5 14.37 -5.66 11.00
CA LEU A 5 14.59 -5.39 9.58
C LEU A 5 16.03 -4.93 9.31
N ILE A 6 16.59 -4.14 10.23
CA ILE A 6 17.98 -3.68 10.17
C ILE A 6 18.94 -4.85 10.34
N GLU A 7 18.67 -5.71 11.33
CA GLU A 7 19.48 -6.91 11.58
C GLU A 7 19.45 -7.88 10.40
N ARG A 8 18.25 -8.16 9.88
CA ARG A 8 18.07 -9.01 8.69
C ARG A 8 18.81 -8.47 7.48
N TYR A 9 18.67 -7.17 7.19
CA TYR A 9 19.40 -6.53 6.09
C TYR A 9 20.91 -6.65 6.27
N LYS A 10 21.44 -6.34 7.47
CA LYS A 10 22.88 -6.45 7.76
C LYS A 10 23.40 -7.87 7.56
N GLN A 11 22.65 -8.88 8.04
CA GLN A 11 23.01 -10.28 7.89
C GLN A 11 23.09 -10.71 6.42
N THR A 12 22.10 -10.34 5.60
CA THR A 12 22.13 -10.64 4.16
C THR A 12 23.23 -9.85 3.46
N TYR A 13 23.34 -8.54 3.72
CA TYR A 13 24.33 -7.65 3.10
C TYR A 13 25.76 -8.15 3.26
N GLN A 14 26.14 -8.60 4.46
CA GLN A 14 27.48 -9.13 4.75
C GLN A 14 27.85 -10.39 3.97
N LYS A 15 26.85 -11.16 3.50
CA LYS A 15 27.08 -12.35 2.68
C LYS A 15 27.24 -12.02 1.19
N LEU A 16 26.81 -10.84 0.76
CA LEU A 16 26.85 -10.46 -0.64
C LEU A 16 28.29 -10.08 -1.05
N PRO A 17 28.73 -10.42 -2.26
CA PRO A 17 29.99 -9.93 -2.81
C PRO A 17 30.04 -8.40 -2.91
N ILE A 18 31.26 -7.85 -2.87
CA ILE A 18 31.52 -6.40 -2.84
C ILE A 18 30.78 -5.66 -3.96
N ILE A 19 30.70 -6.21 -5.17
CA ILE A 19 30.01 -5.55 -6.28
C ILE A 19 28.51 -5.37 -6.04
N LEU A 20 27.85 -6.33 -5.37
CA LEU A 20 26.44 -6.24 -5.02
C LEU A 20 26.21 -5.32 -3.82
N GLN A 21 27.16 -5.30 -2.87
CA GLN A 21 27.17 -4.33 -1.78
C GLN A 21 27.23 -2.90 -2.33
N LEU A 22 28.16 -2.63 -3.26
CA LEU A 22 28.25 -1.35 -3.97
C LEU A 22 26.97 -0.98 -4.72
N PHE A 23 26.33 -1.96 -5.38
CA PHE A 23 25.04 -1.73 -6.01
C PHE A 23 23.98 -1.28 -5.00
N LEU A 24 23.85 -1.99 -3.87
CA LEU A 24 22.88 -1.66 -2.81
C LEU A 24 23.15 -0.30 -2.16
N ASP A 25 24.41 0.07 -1.97
CA ASP A 25 24.83 1.37 -1.41
C ASP A 25 24.45 2.53 -2.33
N ASN A 26 24.45 2.30 -3.65
CA ASN A 26 24.07 3.30 -4.66
C ASN A 26 22.54 3.43 -4.85
N LEU A 27 21.71 2.64 -4.17
CA LEU A 27 20.25 2.72 -4.29
C LEU A 27 19.68 3.83 -3.41
N ASP A 28 19.08 4.85 -4.02
CA ASP A 28 18.26 5.83 -3.30
C ASP A 28 16.84 5.29 -3.04
N THR A 29 16.71 4.36 -2.09
CA THR A 29 15.45 3.69 -1.76
C THR A 29 15.31 3.44 -0.26
N THR A 30 14.08 3.11 0.17
CA THR A 30 13.79 2.79 1.57
C THR A 30 14.50 1.52 2.04
N LEU A 31 14.75 1.38 3.34
CA LEU A 31 15.36 0.16 3.91
C LEU A 31 14.56 -1.10 3.57
N THR A 32 13.23 -1.03 3.54
CA THR A 32 12.39 -2.18 3.14
C THR A 32 12.69 -2.60 1.71
N THR A 33 12.74 -1.64 0.78
CA THR A 33 13.09 -1.89 -0.61
C THR A 33 14.51 -2.45 -0.72
N ARG A 34 15.51 -1.85 -0.04
CA ARG A 34 16.89 -2.38 -0.03
C ARG A 34 16.98 -3.80 0.53
N CYS A 35 16.16 -4.15 1.51
CA CYS A 35 16.09 -5.50 2.07
C CYS A 35 15.56 -6.51 1.04
N GLU A 36 14.50 -6.16 0.30
CA GLU A 36 13.97 -7.00 -0.80
C GLU A 36 15.00 -7.19 -1.94
N TYR A 37 15.75 -6.13 -2.27
CA TYR A 37 16.84 -6.22 -3.23
C TYR A 37 17.91 -7.18 -2.74
N ALA A 38 18.40 -7.00 -1.51
CA ALA A 38 19.45 -7.83 -0.93
C ALA A 38 19.06 -9.33 -0.89
N GLU A 39 17.82 -9.65 -0.52
CA GLU A 39 17.31 -11.03 -0.51
C GLU A 39 17.23 -11.63 -1.92
N THR A 40 16.77 -10.85 -2.90
CA THR A 40 16.71 -11.29 -4.30
C THR A 40 18.11 -11.58 -4.85
N LEU A 41 19.09 -10.75 -4.47
CA LEU A 41 20.50 -10.92 -4.84
C LEU A 41 21.15 -12.13 -4.14
N GLU A 42 20.81 -12.39 -2.87
CA GLU A 42 21.22 -13.62 -2.16
C GLU A 42 20.66 -14.86 -2.86
N TYR A 43 19.43 -14.83 -3.35
CA TYR A 43 18.88 -15.93 -4.16
C TYR A 43 19.58 -16.08 -5.51
N LEU A 44 19.94 -14.98 -6.17
CA LEU A 44 20.69 -15.03 -7.43
C LEU A 44 22.07 -15.66 -7.22
N LEU A 45 22.77 -15.29 -6.14
CA LEU A 45 24.03 -15.91 -5.73
C LEU A 45 23.88 -17.42 -5.56
N ASN A 46 22.88 -17.85 -4.79
CA ASN A 46 22.63 -19.27 -4.55
C ASN A 46 22.33 -20.02 -5.86
N PHE A 47 21.54 -19.42 -6.75
CA PHE A 47 21.28 -19.97 -8.08
C PHE A 47 22.57 -20.13 -8.90
N MET A 48 23.44 -19.12 -8.90
CA MET A 48 24.72 -19.17 -9.60
C MET A 48 25.64 -20.25 -9.04
N TYR A 49 25.74 -20.39 -7.71
CA TYR A 49 26.54 -21.44 -7.07
C TYR A 49 26.07 -22.84 -7.49
N LEU A 50 24.76 -23.05 -7.58
CA LEU A 50 24.20 -24.34 -8.02
C LEU A 50 24.44 -24.61 -9.51
N LYS A 51 24.39 -23.58 -10.35
CA LYS A 51 24.53 -23.71 -11.81
C LYS A 51 25.99 -23.80 -12.26
N HIS A 52 26.90 -23.11 -11.59
CA HIS A 52 28.33 -23.06 -11.89
C HIS A 52 29.13 -23.63 -10.71
N LEU A 53 29.02 -24.95 -10.53
CA LEU A 53 29.50 -25.75 -9.39
C LEU A 53 30.98 -25.61 -8.98
N ASN A 54 31.78 -24.72 -9.59
CA ASN A 54 33.22 -24.59 -9.33
C ASN A 54 33.77 -23.14 -9.43
N SER A 55 32.95 -22.10 -9.38
CA SER A 55 33.47 -20.73 -9.42
C SER A 55 33.63 -20.13 -8.01
N ASP A 56 34.85 -20.13 -7.49
CA ASP A 56 35.22 -19.45 -6.23
C ASP A 56 35.11 -17.91 -6.31
N HIS A 57 34.82 -17.36 -7.50
CA HIS A 57 34.79 -15.92 -7.75
C HIS A 57 33.50 -15.46 -8.43
N PHE A 58 32.55 -15.00 -7.63
CA PHE A 58 31.27 -14.46 -8.12
C PHE A 58 31.44 -13.31 -9.14
N SER A 59 32.42 -12.43 -8.93
CA SER A 59 32.65 -11.27 -9.80
C SER A 59 33.03 -11.64 -11.22
N SER A 60 33.76 -12.76 -11.41
CA SER A 60 34.05 -13.31 -12.75
C SER A 60 32.89 -14.15 -13.29
N SER A 61 32.03 -14.67 -12.43
CA SER A 61 30.88 -15.48 -12.86
C SER A 61 29.69 -14.63 -13.30
N ILE A 62 29.48 -13.46 -12.69
CA ILE A 62 28.35 -12.58 -13.05
C ILE A 62 28.53 -11.98 -14.46
N THR A 63 29.77 -11.72 -14.87
CA THR A 63 30.11 -11.29 -16.23
C THR A 63 29.84 -12.36 -17.28
N MET A 64 29.79 -13.63 -16.88
CA MET A 64 29.54 -14.76 -17.78
C MET A 64 28.06 -15.07 -17.95
N LEU A 65 27.19 -14.46 -17.15
CA LEU A 65 25.76 -14.73 -17.24
C LEU A 65 25.17 -14.11 -18.50
N SER A 66 24.52 -14.96 -19.30
CA SER A 66 23.71 -14.53 -20.43
C SER A 66 22.32 -14.07 -19.98
N LYS A 67 21.57 -13.46 -20.88
CA LYS A 67 20.16 -13.12 -20.64
C LYS A 67 19.35 -14.37 -20.24
N GLU A 68 19.58 -15.50 -20.91
CA GLU A 68 18.89 -16.76 -20.60
C GLU A 68 19.15 -17.24 -19.18
N ASP A 69 20.34 -16.99 -18.62
CA ASP A 69 20.66 -17.39 -17.26
C ASP A 69 19.82 -16.64 -16.22
N TYR A 70 19.64 -15.33 -16.43
CA TYR A 70 18.75 -14.52 -15.59
C TYR A 70 17.29 -14.91 -15.76
N GLU A 71 16.85 -15.23 -16.98
CA GLU A 71 15.49 -15.73 -17.22
C GLU A 71 15.25 -17.07 -16.50
N GLN A 72 16.22 -17.98 -16.52
CA GLN A 72 16.16 -19.25 -15.78
C GLN A 72 16.14 -19.02 -14.27
N PHE A 73 16.93 -18.09 -13.74
CA PHE A 73 16.86 -17.69 -12.33
C PHE A 73 15.44 -17.24 -11.94
N ILE A 74 14.84 -16.37 -12.76
CA ILE A 74 13.49 -15.88 -12.52
C ILE A 74 12.49 -17.04 -12.55
N GLN A 75 12.62 -18.00 -13.45
CA GLN A 75 11.76 -19.18 -13.56
C GLN A 75 11.94 -20.17 -12.39
N LEU A 76 13.18 -20.44 -11.96
CA LEU A 76 13.48 -21.47 -10.96
C LEU A 76 13.31 -21.00 -9.53
N THR A 77 13.40 -19.69 -9.29
CA THR A 77 13.07 -19.11 -7.99
C THR A 77 11.60 -18.73 -7.86
N GLN A 78 10.77 -19.14 -8.83
CA GLN A 78 9.32 -19.14 -8.65
C GLN A 78 8.98 -20.09 -7.50
N PRO A 79 8.15 -19.66 -6.53
CA PRO A 79 7.68 -20.58 -5.52
C PRO A 79 6.98 -21.76 -6.20
N TYR A 80 7.35 -22.99 -5.85
CA TYR A 80 6.59 -24.18 -6.22
C TYR A 80 5.16 -24.01 -5.71
N SER A 81 4.23 -23.63 -6.59
CA SER A 81 2.81 -23.61 -6.25
C SER A 81 2.34 -25.05 -6.14
N PHE A 82 2.36 -25.60 -4.92
CA PHE A 82 1.61 -26.82 -4.64
C PHE A 82 0.13 -26.50 -4.91
N LYS A 83 -0.40 -27.10 -5.98
CA LYS A 83 -1.76 -26.94 -6.52
C LYS A 83 -2.81 -26.57 -5.46
N GLN A 84 -3.16 -25.29 -5.39
CA GLN A 84 -4.52 -24.84 -5.06
C GLN A 84 -4.88 -23.72 -6.05
N ASN A 85 -5.68 -24.06 -7.06
CA ASN A 85 -6.15 -23.14 -8.10
C ASN A 85 -7.03 -22.03 -7.50
N THR A 86 -6.44 -20.97 -6.96
CA THR A 86 -7.17 -19.74 -6.64
C THR A 86 -6.58 -18.58 -7.43
N LYS A 87 -7.44 -17.79 -8.12
CA LYS A 87 -7.05 -16.62 -8.93
C LYS A 87 -6.27 -15.54 -8.15
N LYS A 88 -6.32 -15.61 -6.82
CA LYS A 88 -5.61 -14.69 -5.93
C LYS A 88 -4.12 -15.04 -5.79
N GLU A 89 -3.77 -16.32 -5.91
CA GLU A 89 -2.37 -16.77 -5.89
C GLU A 89 -1.65 -16.42 -7.20
N THR A 90 -2.34 -16.52 -8.34
CA THR A 90 -1.80 -16.17 -9.67
C THR A 90 -1.44 -14.69 -9.78
N ASN A 91 -2.31 -13.78 -9.34
CA ASN A 91 -2.02 -12.34 -9.35
C ASN A 91 -0.85 -11.95 -8.43
N ASN A 92 -0.77 -12.53 -7.23
CA ASN A 92 0.34 -12.28 -6.31
C ASN A 92 1.67 -12.79 -6.90
N PHE A 93 1.61 -13.91 -7.62
CA PHE A 93 2.74 -14.48 -8.30
C PHE A 93 3.27 -13.59 -9.43
N ALA A 94 2.40 -13.05 -10.30
CA ALA A 94 2.79 -12.12 -11.35
C ALA A 94 3.45 -10.85 -10.77
N ILE A 95 2.88 -10.29 -9.69
CA ILE A 95 3.44 -9.13 -8.99
C ILE A 95 4.83 -9.43 -8.42
N GLN A 96 5.00 -10.56 -7.72
CA GLN A 96 6.29 -10.95 -7.14
C GLN A 96 7.34 -11.21 -8.23
N THR A 97 6.96 -11.84 -9.34
CA THR A 97 7.83 -12.11 -10.48
C THR A 97 8.29 -10.81 -11.14
N ASN A 98 7.37 -9.88 -11.41
CA ASN A 98 7.70 -8.58 -11.98
C ASN A 98 8.58 -7.72 -11.06
N ARG A 99 8.40 -7.82 -9.73
CA ARG A 99 9.32 -7.18 -8.77
C ARG A 99 10.74 -7.72 -8.88
N LYS A 100 10.90 -9.06 -8.95
CA LYS A 100 12.22 -9.68 -9.15
C LYS A 100 12.84 -9.25 -10.48
N ILE A 101 12.06 -9.27 -11.57
CA ILE A 101 12.51 -8.81 -12.90
C ILE A 101 13.02 -7.36 -12.81
N ASN A 102 12.29 -6.46 -12.15
CA ASN A 102 12.72 -5.07 -11.99
C ASN A 102 14.02 -4.95 -11.17
N ILE A 103 14.17 -5.72 -10.09
CA ILE A 103 15.41 -5.75 -9.30
C ILE A 103 16.59 -6.19 -10.17
N ILE A 104 16.42 -7.26 -10.96
CA ILE A 104 17.46 -7.76 -11.86
C ILE A 104 17.76 -6.75 -12.97
N ASN A 105 16.76 -6.10 -13.57
CA ASN A 105 16.97 -5.05 -14.56
C ASN A 105 17.75 -3.85 -13.97
N HIS A 106 17.50 -3.47 -12.71
CA HIS A 106 18.29 -2.43 -12.03
C HIS A 106 19.75 -2.87 -11.82
N LEU A 107 19.97 -4.13 -11.43
CA LEU A 107 21.32 -4.69 -11.31
C LEU A 107 22.03 -4.70 -12.67
N LEU A 108 21.37 -5.19 -13.74
CA LEU A 108 21.94 -5.26 -15.08
C LEU A 108 22.32 -3.88 -15.62
N LEU A 109 21.46 -2.88 -15.41
CA LEU A 109 21.76 -1.49 -15.74
C LEU A 109 22.97 -0.97 -14.95
N PHE A 110 23.07 -1.30 -13.66
CA PHE A 110 24.23 -0.95 -12.84
C PHE A 110 25.51 -1.60 -13.38
N LEU A 111 25.50 -2.90 -13.64
CA LEU A 111 26.66 -3.65 -14.15
C LEU A 111 27.10 -3.14 -15.53
N TYR A 112 26.15 -2.79 -16.41
CA TYR A 112 26.44 -2.15 -17.69
C TYR A 112 27.12 -0.79 -17.51
N LYS A 113 26.60 0.07 -16.62
CA LYS A 113 27.20 1.38 -16.31
C LYS A 113 28.60 1.28 -15.71
N GLN A 114 28.89 0.21 -14.96
CA GLN A 114 30.22 -0.09 -14.42
C GLN A 114 31.16 -0.74 -15.45
N GLY A 115 30.71 -0.98 -16.69
CA GLY A 115 31.50 -1.63 -17.73
C GLY A 115 31.75 -3.12 -17.50
N ILE A 116 31.00 -3.75 -16.58
CA ILE A 116 31.12 -5.17 -16.23
C ILE A 116 30.41 -6.03 -17.28
N HIS A 117 29.22 -5.62 -17.72
CA HIS A 117 28.58 -6.18 -18.91
C HIS A 117 28.87 -5.29 -20.12
N SER A 118 29.26 -5.91 -21.24
CA SER A 118 29.47 -5.23 -22.52
C SER A 118 28.16 -4.75 -23.16
N GLU A 119 27.05 -5.39 -22.84
CA GLU A 119 25.73 -5.12 -23.41
C GLU A 119 24.72 -4.74 -22.33
N HIS A 120 23.76 -3.88 -22.70
CA HIS A 120 22.64 -3.54 -21.83
C HIS A 120 21.55 -4.60 -21.93
N LEU A 121 21.65 -5.60 -21.05
CA LEU A 121 20.67 -6.67 -20.95
C LEU A 121 19.39 -6.17 -20.26
N ILE A 122 18.23 -6.52 -20.82
CA ILE A 122 16.91 -6.22 -20.25
C ILE A 122 16.03 -7.47 -20.31
N LEU A 123 15.43 -7.82 -19.18
CA LEU A 123 14.42 -8.85 -19.03
C LEU A 123 13.03 -8.28 -19.28
N SER A 124 12.23 -9.01 -20.06
CA SER A 124 10.84 -8.66 -20.33
C SER A 124 9.97 -8.89 -19.09
N ALA A 125 9.00 -7.99 -18.87
CA ALA A 125 8.01 -8.18 -17.82
C ALA A 125 7.22 -9.48 -18.03
N TYR A 126 6.88 -10.16 -16.94
CA TYR A 126 5.96 -11.27 -16.95
C TYR A 126 4.54 -10.75 -17.18
N VAL A 127 3.96 -11.13 -18.33
CA VAL A 127 2.58 -10.83 -18.70
C VAL A 127 1.74 -12.06 -18.42
N GLU A 128 0.92 -12.00 -17.39
CA GLU A 128 -0.05 -13.05 -17.12
C GLU A 128 -1.27 -12.84 -18.03
N ASN A 129 -1.62 -13.84 -18.86
CA ASN A 129 -2.78 -13.78 -19.77
C ASN A 129 -4.14 -13.96 -19.04
N THR A 130 -4.17 -13.77 -17.72
CA THR A 130 -5.41 -13.91 -16.94
C THR A 130 -6.18 -12.60 -17.00
N PRO A 131 -7.46 -12.58 -17.42
CA PRO A 131 -8.27 -11.38 -17.31
C PRO A 131 -8.39 -11.02 -15.82
N CYS A 132 -7.76 -9.93 -15.42
CA CYS A 132 -7.82 -9.33 -14.09
C CYS A 132 -9.24 -8.81 -13.85
N ASN A 133 -10.17 -9.71 -13.52
CA ASN A 133 -11.60 -9.43 -13.45
C ASN A 133 -12.20 -9.68 -12.05
N GLU A 134 -11.38 -9.66 -11.00
CA GLU A 134 -11.92 -9.39 -9.66
C GLU A 134 -11.94 -7.88 -9.46
N LYS A 135 -13.15 -7.29 -9.49
CA LYS A 135 -13.36 -5.91 -9.07
C LYS A 135 -12.83 -5.75 -7.65
N ASN A 136 -11.65 -5.17 -7.50
CA ASN A 136 -11.02 -4.88 -6.21
C ASN A 136 -11.55 -3.57 -5.61
N PHE A 137 -12.86 -3.37 -5.72
CA PHE A 137 -13.62 -2.22 -5.25
C PHE A 137 -15.08 -2.65 -4.99
N LEU A 138 -15.80 -1.84 -4.22
CA LEU A 138 -17.23 -2.02 -3.97
C LEU A 138 -18.03 -1.20 -4.98
N THR A 139 -19.09 -1.78 -5.52
CA THR A 139 -20.10 -0.96 -6.19
C THR A 139 -20.74 -0.02 -5.17
N ARG A 140 -21.36 1.06 -5.64
CA ARG A 140 -22.10 2.04 -4.81
C ARG A 140 -23.06 1.39 -3.82
N LYS A 141 -23.85 0.41 -4.29
CA LYS A 141 -24.78 -0.37 -3.46
C LYS A 141 -24.07 -1.20 -2.40
N GLU A 142 -22.95 -1.82 -2.76
CA GLU A 142 -22.13 -2.60 -1.83
C GLU A 142 -21.43 -1.71 -0.78
N ALA A 143 -20.95 -0.53 -1.18
CA ALA A 143 -20.35 0.46 -0.28
C ALA A 143 -21.37 0.96 0.75
N LEU A 144 -22.58 1.30 0.30
CA LEU A 144 -23.69 1.68 1.18
C LEU A 144 -24.08 0.54 2.14
N LEU A 145 -24.22 -0.68 1.62
CA LEU A 145 -24.55 -1.85 2.44
C LEU A 145 -23.45 -2.14 3.47
N PHE A 146 -22.18 -2.00 3.08
CA PHE A 146 -21.04 -2.14 3.97
C PHE A 146 -21.08 -1.06 5.05
N TRP A 147 -21.30 0.22 4.70
CA TRP A 147 -21.40 1.31 5.66
C TRP A 147 -22.54 1.11 6.66
N LYS A 148 -23.74 0.76 6.19
CA LYS A 148 -24.92 0.48 7.04
C LYS A 148 -24.67 -0.71 7.98
N SER A 149 -24.04 -1.77 7.47
CA SER A 149 -23.62 -2.90 8.30
C SER A 149 -22.55 -2.49 9.31
N ALA A 150 -21.58 -1.69 8.87
CA ALA A 150 -20.51 -1.18 9.70
C ALA A 150 -21.01 -0.31 10.84
N LEU A 151 -22.10 0.45 10.66
CA LEU A 151 -22.80 1.24 11.71
C LEU A 151 -23.54 0.35 12.72
N ARG A 152 -24.10 -0.77 12.28
CA ARG A 152 -24.85 -1.73 13.12
C ARG A 152 -23.98 -2.83 13.73
N ALA A 153 -22.69 -2.86 13.42
CA ALA A 153 -21.79 -3.91 13.87
C ALA A 153 -21.62 -3.89 15.40
N GLU A 154 -22.23 -4.86 16.07
CA GLU A 154 -22.15 -5.01 17.51
C GLU A 154 -20.94 -5.87 17.94
N PRO A 155 -20.36 -5.60 19.13
CA PRO A 155 -19.34 -6.44 19.72
C PRO A 155 -19.93 -7.79 20.15
N LYS A 156 -19.13 -8.86 20.10
CA LYS A 156 -19.59 -10.22 20.40
C LYS A 156 -19.82 -10.48 21.89
N THR A 157 -19.16 -9.71 22.76
CA THR A 157 -19.20 -9.93 24.21
C THR A 157 -19.44 -8.63 24.99
N PRO A 158 -20.01 -8.70 26.22
CA PRO A 158 -20.23 -7.52 27.06
C PRO A 158 -18.94 -6.74 27.38
N TYR A 159 -17.82 -7.43 27.60
CA TYR A 159 -16.51 -6.78 27.82
C TYR A 159 -16.05 -6.00 26.58
N GLN A 160 -16.23 -6.58 25.39
CA GLN A 160 -15.96 -5.88 24.14
C GLN A 160 -16.88 -4.66 23.97
N SER A 161 -18.11 -4.67 24.50
CA SER A 161 -19.04 -3.53 24.44
C SER A 161 -18.51 -2.28 25.13
N ALA A 162 -17.94 -2.40 26.34
CA ALA A 162 -17.39 -1.25 27.06
C ALA A 162 -16.19 -0.63 26.32
N TYR A 163 -15.28 -1.47 25.82
CA TYR A 163 -14.13 -1.02 25.03
C TYR A 163 -14.55 -0.45 23.67
N ASP A 164 -15.50 -1.09 23.00
CA ASP A 164 -16.01 -0.67 21.69
C ASP A 164 -16.60 0.75 21.77
N LYS A 165 -17.41 1.05 22.78
CA LYS A 165 -17.95 2.41 23.01
C LYS A 165 -16.88 3.50 23.01
N LEU A 166 -15.67 3.21 23.49
CA LEU A 166 -14.56 4.17 23.54
C LEU A 166 -13.87 4.38 22.19
N ILE A 167 -13.83 3.36 21.34
CA ILE A 167 -13.06 3.38 20.08
C ILE A 167 -13.94 3.36 18.82
N ARG A 168 -15.25 3.26 18.99
CA ARG A 168 -16.21 3.07 17.90
C ARG A 168 -16.16 4.21 16.91
N GLN A 169 -16.24 5.44 17.42
CA GLN A 169 -16.23 6.64 16.60
C GLN A 169 -14.94 6.78 15.81
N ARG A 170 -13.80 6.51 16.48
CA ARG A 170 -12.48 6.45 15.83
C ARG A 170 -12.47 5.48 14.66
N ASN A 171 -12.94 4.26 14.88
CA ASN A 171 -12.91 3.21 13.87
C ASN A 171 -13.84 3.50 12.67
N LEU A 172 -15.02 4.08 12.93
CA LEU A 172 -15.96 4.50 11.89
C LEU A 172 -15.36 5.62 11.03
N LEU A 173 -14.72 6.62 11.65
CA LEU A 173 -14.06 7.69 10.91
C LEU A 173 -12.91 7.18 10.04
N ILE A 174 -12.12 6.22 10.51
CA ILE A 174 -11.07 5.59 9.69
C ILE A 174 -11.66 4.99 8.41
N ILE A 175 -12.79 4.28 8.51
CA ILE A 175 -13.48 3.72 7.33
C ILE A 175 -13.95 4.84 6.41
N LEU A 176 -14.56 5.88 6.98
CA LEU A 176 -15.14 7.00 6.25
C LEU A 176 -14.07 7.78 5.46
N LEU A 177 -12.93 8.07 6.09
CA LEU A 177 -11.79 8.73 5.45
C LEU A 177 -11.29 7.96 4.22
N SER A 178 -11.16 6.63 4.32
CA SER A 178 -10.74 5.82 3.17
C SER A 178 -11.83 5.69 2.11
N LEU A 179 -13.08 5.48 2.52
CA LEU A 179 -14.20 5.20 1.61
C LEU A 179 -14.69 6.43 0.84
N THR A 180 -14.62 7.62 1.46
CA THR A 180 -15.25 8.84 0.92
C THR A 180 -14.23 9.93 0.56
N MET A 181 -12.99 9.81 1.03
CA MET A 181 -11.93 10.80 0.78
C MET A 181 -10.65 10.18 0.21
N GLY A 182 -10.63 8.84 0.01
CA GLY A 182 -9.48 8.14 -0.57
C GLY A 182 -8.21 8.17 0.27
N ILE A 183 -8.31 8.45 1.58
CA ILE A 183 -7.13 8.58 2.45
C ILE A 183 -6.63 7.18 2.83
N SER A 184 -5.37 6.90 2.51
CA SER A 184 -4.71 5.62 2.75
C SER A 184 -4.38 5.37 4.23
N ALA A 185 -4.09 4.11 4.57
CA ALA A 185 -3.78 3.70 5.94
C ALA A 185 -2.54 4.42 6.49
N LYS A 186 -1.55 4.69 5.63
CA LYS A 186 -0.32 5.38 6.00
C LYS A 186 -0.60 6.84 6.32
N GLU A 187 -1.40 7.50 5.50
CA GLU A 187 -1.83 8.88 5.72
C GLU A 187 -2.67 8.99 6.99
N ILE A 188 -3.69 8.14 7.18
CA ILE A 188 -4.49 8.09 8.41
C ILE A 188 -3.61 7.92 9.65
N SER A 189 -2.62 7.03 9.59
CA SER A 189 -1.69 6.82 10.72
C SER A 189 -0.79 8.01 11.04
N ALA A 190 -0.62 8.93 10.09
CA ALA A 190 0.25 10.10 10.20
C ALA A 190 -0.50 11.38 10.59
N LEU A 191 -1.84 11.41 10.46
CA LEU A 191 -2.67 12.57 10.76
C LEU A 191 -2.51 13.03 12.22
N LYS A 192 -2.26 14.32 12.38
CA LYS A 192 -2.21 15.05 13.65
C LYS A 192 -3.51 15.80 13.87
N LYS A 193 -3.77 16.20 15.11
CA LYS A 193 -4.97 16.99 15.45
C LYS A 193 -5.06 18.30 14.66
N ASN A 194 -3.92 18.98 14.50
CA ASN A 194 -3.86 20.26 13.77
C ASN A 194 -4.06 20.11 12.26
N ASP A 195 -4.03 18.87 11.74
CA ASP A 195 -4.34 18.61 10.34
C ASP A 195 -5.86 18.55 10.10
N LEU A 196 -6.69 18.49 11.16
CA LEU A 196 -8.14 18.54 11.07
C LEU A 196 -8.64 19.95 11.44
N SER A 197 -9.31 20.60 10.49
CA SER A 197 -9.98 21.88 10.70
C SER A 197 -11.49 21.67 10.80
N ILE A 198 -12.03 21.68 12.02
CA ILE A 198 -13.48 21.56 12.25
C ILE A 198 -14.22 22.82 11.77
N GLU A 199 -13.62 24.00 11.93
CA GLU A 199 -14.20 25.27 11.47
C GLU A 199 -14.44 25.29 9.95
N HIS A 200 -13.46 24.80 9.19
CA HIS A 200 -13.51 24.80 7.73
C HIS A 200 -14.04 23.47 7.16
N TYR A 201 -14.19 22.45 8.00
CA TYR A 201 -14.50 21.08 7.63
C TYR A 201 -13.54 20.54 6.55
N GLU A 202 -12.25 20.59 6.84
CA GLU A 202 -11.18 20.16 5.94
C GLU A 202 -10.12 19.36 6.70
N ILE A 203 -9.46 18.45 5.99
CA ILE A 203 -8.36 17.64 6.49
C ILE A 203 -7.15 17.86 5.59
N PHE A 204 -6.04 18.26 6.20
CA PHE A 204 -4.75 18.33 5.56
C PHE A 204 -4.08 16.96 5.57
N VAL A 205 -3.69 16.47 4.39
CA VAL A 205 -2.95 15.23 4.22
C VAL A 205 -1.64 15.56 3.52
N SER A 206 -0.52 15.43 4.21
CA SER A 206 0.81 15.67 3.63
C SER A 206 1.12 14.58 2.59
N ARG A 207 1.00 14.95 1.31
CA ARG A 207 1.21 14.04 0.17
C ARG A 207 2.44 14.42 -0.65
N GLY A 208 2.99 15.61 -0.43
CA GLY A 208 4.10 16.15 -1.19
C GLY A 208 3.63 17.15 -2.23
N GLU A 209 4.59 17.76 -2.94
CA GLU A 209 4.30 18.83 -3.88
C GLU A 209 3.35 18.39 -5.00
N ASN A 210 2.51 19.34 -5.44
CA ASN A 210 1.58 19.18 -6.55
C ASN A 210 0.50 18.09 -6.38
N LYS A 211 0.22 17.64 -5.15
CA LYS A 211 -0.89 16.73 -4.84
C LYS A 211 -2.03 17.43 -4.14
N LEU A 212 -3.21 16.81 -4.15
CA LEU A 212 -4.33 17.28 -3.35
C LEU A 212 -4.09 17.01 -1.87
N GLU A 213 -3.66 18.03 -1.12
CA GLU A 213 -3.38 17.93 0.31
C GLU A 213 -4.55 18.39 1.20
N ASN A 214 -5.31 19.42 0.80
CA ASN A 214 -6.48 19.86 1.55
C ASN A 214 -7.73 19.16 1.02
N ILE A 215 -8.24 18.21 1.80
CA ILE A 215 -9.37 17.37 1.42
C ILE A 215 -10.60 17.82 2.22
N PRO A 216 -11.70 18.20 1.55
CA PRO A 216 -12.89 18.67 2.24
C PRO A 216 -13.66 17.50 2.83
N ILE A 217 -14.22 17.73 4.02
CA ILE A 217 -15.12 16.78 4.67
C ILE A 217 -16.52 16.92 4.04
N PRO A 218 -17.08 15.83 3.47
CA PRO A 218 -18.42 15.85 2.88
C PRO A 218 -19.47 16.24 3.92
N HIS A 219 -20.45 17.03 3.49
CA HIS A 219 -21.45 17.63 4.39
C HIS A 219 -22.17 16.60 5.26
N TYR A 220 -22.55 15.47 4.67
CA TYR A 220 -23.26 14.38 5.32
C TYR A 220 -22.50 13.73 6.48
N PHE A 221 -21.17 13.88 6.51
CA PHE A 221 -20.33 13.18 7.48
C PHE A 221 -19.77 14.07 8.58
N ARG A 222 -20.06 15.38 8.55
CA ARG A 222 -19.52 16.37 9.49
C ARG A 222 -19.80 16.02 10.96
N GLU A 223 -21.00 15.55 11.27
CA GLU A 223 -21.38 15.13 12.64
C GLU A 223 -20.47 14.03 13.19
N TYR A 224 -19.98 13.12 12.33
CA TYR A 224 -19.04 12.09 12.76
C TYR A 224 -17.69 12.68 13.19
N PHE A 225 -17.24 13.73 12.49
CA PHE A 225 -16.02 14.45 12.84
C PHE A 225 -16.20 15.27 14.10
N ASP A 226 -17.30 15.99 14.24
CA ASP A 226 -17.61 16.80 15.42
C ASP A 226 -17.65 15.91 16.68
N THR A 227 -18.41 14.81 16.63
CA THR A 227 -18.50 13.83 17.72
C THR A 227 -17.12 13.27 18.10
N TYR A 228 -16.27 12.97 17.12
CA TYR A 228 -14.94 12.44 17.44
C TYR A 228 -14.01 13.51 17.99
N TRP A 229 -14.09 14.73 17.44
CA TRP A 229 -13.28 15.86 17.86
C TRP A 229 -13.50 16.18 19.34
N GLU A 230 -14.75 16.18 19.79
CA GLU A 230 -15.11 16.34 21.20
C GLU A 230 -14.39 15.34 22.11
N LEU A 231 -14.20 14.10 21.65
CA LEU A 231 -13.52 13.04 22.40
C LEU A 231 -11.99 13.21 22.43
N VAL A 232 -11.39 13.81 21.41
CA VAL A 232 -9.92 13.82 21.25
C VAL A 232 -9.27 15.17 21.42
N GLN A 233 -9.98 16.30 21.28
CA GLN A 233 -9.39 17.64 21.30
C GLN A 233 -8.56 17.89 22.56
N HIS A 234 -9.02 17.42 23.72
CA HIS A 234 -8.34 17.56 25.01
C HIS A 234 -7.43 16.38 25.38
N SER A 235 -7.27 15.38 24.50
CA SER A 235 -6.38 14.26 24.79
C SER A 235 -4.90 14.69 24.77
N ALA A 236 -4.03 14.00 25.51
CA ALA A 236 -2.59 14.32 25.51
C ALA A 236 -1.86 13.95 24.21
N SER A 237 -2.49 13.16 23.32
CA SER A 237 -1.86 12.74 22.07
C SER A 237 -1.80 13.88 21.06
N VAL A 238 -0.72 13.98 20.29
CA VAL A 238 -0.62 14.90 19.14
C VAL A 238 -1.32 14.32 17.91
N MET A 239 -1.43 12.98 17.85
CA MET A 239 -2.04 12.28 16.73
C MET A 239 -3.55 12.43 16.76
N LEU A 240 -4.17 12.60 15.59
CA LEU A 240 -5.62 12.61 15.47
C LEU A 240 -6.19 11.23 15.83
N PHE A 241 -5.59 10.18 15.27
CA PHE A 241 -5.97 8.79 15.54
C PHE A 241 -4.93 8.08 16.40
N HIS A 242 -5.31 7.76 17.63
CA HIS A 242 -4.44 7.08 18.57
C HIS A 242 -5.07 5.85 19.23
N CYS A 243 -4.21 5.00 19.78
CA CYS A 243 -4.59 3.90 20.66
C CYS A 243 -5.09 4.43 22.01
N SER A 244 -5.72 3.58 22.81
CA SER A 244 -6.13 3.92 24.18
C SER A 244 -4.96 4.36 25.07
N ASN A 245 -3.75 3.85 24.81
CA ASN A 245 -2.52 4.25 25.50
C ASN A 245 -1.86 5.51 24.91
N GLY A 246 -2.54 6.28 24.07
CA GLY A 246 -2.05 7.54 23.48
C GLY A 246 -1.09 7.39 22.30
N ASN A 247 -0.56 6.19 22.05
CA ASN A 247 0.35 5.93 20.93
C ASN A 247 -0.36 6.00 19.58
N ALA A 248 0.36 6.41 18.53
CA ALA A 248 -0.14 6.41 17.15
C ALA A 248 -0.68 5.03 16.73
N LEU A 249 -1.74 5.01 15.93
CA LEU A 249 -2.15 3.80 15.23
C LEU A 249 -1.11 3.44 14.17
N THR A 250 -0.76 2.17 14.06
CA THR A 250 0.06 1.69 12.93
C THR A 250 -0.85 1.32 11.76
N THR A 251 -0.31 1.31 10.54
CA THR A 251 -1.02 0.81 9.35
C THR A 251 -1.59 -0.59 9.57
N LYS A 252 -0.84 -1.48 10.24
CA LYS A 252 -1.30 -2.82 10.62
C LYS A 252 -2.50 -2.78 11.58
N LYS A 253 -2.50 -1.89 12.58
CA LYS A 253 -3.66 -1.73 13.49
C LYS A 253 -4.88 -1.22 12.75
N ILE A 254 -4.71 -0.31 11.80
CA ILE A 254 -5.80 0.18 10.93
C ILE A 254 -6.39 -0.98 10.11
N GLN A 255 -5.56 -1.81 9.48
CA GLN A 255 -6.05 -2.98 8.74
C GLN A 255 -6.78 -3.99 9.65
N ASN A 256 -6.30 -4.18 10.88
CA ASN A 256 -6.95 -5.05 11.86
C ASN A 256 -8.33 -4.51 12.27
N ILE A 257 -8.47 -3.19 12.44
CA ILE A 257 -9.77 -2.54 12.71
C ILE A 257 -10.78 -2.87 11.59
N LEU A 258 -10.37 -2.72 10.33
CA LEU A 258 -11.24 -3.05 9.19
C LEU A 258 -11.58 -4.54 9.14
N THR A 259 -10.60 -5.40 9.38
CA THR A 259 -10.80 -6.86 9.40
C THR A 259 -11.81 -7.25 10.49
N GLU A 260 -11.70 -6.66 11.67
CA GLU A 260 -12.61 -6.88 12.78
C GLU A 260 -14.02 -6.38 12.47
N ILE A 261 -14.16 -5.17 11.93
CA ILE A 261 -15.48 -4.63 11.55
C ILE A 261 -16.10 -5.49 10.44
N ASN A 262 -15.35 -5.84 9.41
CA ASN A 262 -15.82 -6.69 8.32
C ASN A 262 -16.36 -8.04 8.83
N PHE A 263 -15.63 -8.65 9.77
CA PHE A 263 -16.04 -9.88 10.42
C PHE A 263 -17.32 -9.71 11.25
N ARG A 264 -17.45 -8.63 12.02
CA ARG A 264 -18.66 -8.34 12.82
C ARG A 264 -19.87 -8.04 11.94
N CYS A 265 -19.67 -7.41 10.79
CA CYS A 265 -20.72 -7.11 9.82
C CYS A 265 -21.24 -8.33 9.05
N GLY A 266 -20.49 -9.45 9.06
CA GLY A 266 -20.79 -10.60 8.19
C GLY A 266 -20.72 -10.28 6.70
N PHE A 267 -19.99 -9.23 6.31
CA PHE A 267 -19.90 -8.81 4.92
C PHE A 267 -19.03 -9.80 4.13
N GLN A 268 -19.57 -10.34 3.03
CA GLN A 268 -18.96 -11.48 2.34
C GLN A 268 -17.63 -11.15 1.65
N LYS A 269 -17.48 -9.93 1.14
CA LYS A 269 -16.23 -9.48 0.52
C LYS A 269 -15.20 -9.17 1.60
N SER A 270 -13.94 -9.49 1.34
CA SER A 270 -12.83 -9.07 2.20
C SER A 270 -12.61 -7.57 2.02
N ILE A 271 -12.84 -6.81 3.08
CA ILE A 271 -12.65 -5.35 3.07
C ILE A 271 -11.32 -5.00 3.73
N ASN A 272 -10.54 -4.18 3.02
CA ASN A 272 -9.30 -3.57 3.51
C ASN A 272 -9.23 -2.12 2.98
N ILE A 273 -8.27 -1.34 3.47
CA ILE A 273 -8.18 0.09 3.11
C ILE A 273 -7.97 0.27 1.60
N SER A 274 -7.23 -0.61 0.93
CA SER A 274 -7.05 -0.52 -0.53
C SER A 274 -8.36 -0.71 -1.27
N VAL A 275 -9.25 -1.60 -0.82
CA VAL A 275 -10.58 -1.79 -1.42
C VAL A 275 -11.43 -0.54 -1.25
N LEU A 276 -11.38 0.10 -0.07
CA LEU A 276 -12.11 1.35 0.19
C LEU A 276 -11.58 2.51 -0.67
N ASN A 277 -10.26 2.66 -0.78
CA ASN A 277 -9.66 3.69 -1.64
C ASN A 277 -9.97 3.47 -3.12
N ASN A 278 -9.90 2.22 -3.62
CA ASN A 278 -10.30 1.90 -4.99
C ASN A 278 -11.81 2.14 -5.21
N THR A 279 -12.62 1.98 -4.17
CA THR A 279 -14.06 2.30 -4.20
C THR A 279 -14.25 3.81 -4.34
N PHE A 280 -13.56 4.61 -3.54
CA PHE A 280 -13.55 6.07 -3.68
C PHE A 280 -13.14 6.51 -5.09
N GLU A 281 -12.03 5.97 -5.60
CA GLU A 281 -11.54 6.27 -6.95
C GLU A 281 -12.57 5.96 -8.02
N GLN A 282 -13.22 4.81 -7.93
CA GLN A 282 -14.25 4.41 -8.88
C GLN A 282 -15.49 5.32 -8.81
N LEU A 283 -15.95 5.66 -7.60
CA LEU A 283 -17.09 6.57 -7.42
C LEU A 283 -16.78 7.96 -7.98
N LEU A 284 -15.57 8.46 -7.71
CA LEU A 284 -15.14 9.76 -8.21
C LEU A 284 -14.94 9.74 -9.73
N LEU A 285 -14.47 8.63 -10.30
CA LEU A 285 -14.34 8.46 -11.75
C LEU A 285 -15.69 8.48 -12.46
N GLU A 286 -16.72 7.89 -11.85
CA GLU A 286 -18.09 7.90 -12.40
C GLU A 286 -18.65 9.33 -12.54
N GLU A 287 -18.34 10.21 -11.59
CA GLU A 287 -18.79 11.61 -11.59
C GLU A 287 -17.89 12.52 -12.46
N LEU A 288 -16.56 12.44 -12.29
CA LEU A 288 -15.63 13.31 -12.99
C LEU A 288 -15.44 12.92 -14.45
N LYS A 289 -15.54 11.62 -14.78
CA LYS A 289 -15.20 11.03 -16.09
C LYS A 289 -13.78 11.37 -16.54
N ASP A 290 -12.87 11.54 -15.58
CA ASP A 290 -11.50 11.98 -15.79
C ASP A 290 -10.54 11.17 -14.89
N PRO A 291 -9.84 10.17 -15.45
CA PRO A 291 -8.90 9.34 -14.68
C PRO A 291 -7.73 10.12 -14.09
N GLN A 292 -7.24 11.17 -14.77
CA GLN A 292 -6.09 11.95 -14.29
C GLN A 292 -6.47 12.79 -13.08
N ALA A 293 -7.67 13.40 -13.11
CA ALA A 293 -8.23 14.09 -11.97
C ALA A 293 -8.39 13.17 -10.75
N VAL A 294 -8.82 11.92 -10.95
CA VAL A 294 -8.98 10.92 -9.89
C VAL A 294 -7.64 10.48 -9.31
N GLU A 295 -6.64 10.22 -10.15
CA GLU A 295 -5.28 9.87 -9.69
C GLU A 295 -4.65 11.00 -8.87
N TRP A 296 -4.84 12.25 -9.31
CA TRP A 296 -4.38 13.43 -8.58
C TRP A 296 -5.10 13.58 -7.23
N ALA A 297 -6.44 13.49 -7.22
CA ALA A 297 -7.25 13.56 -6.00
C ALA A 297 -6.90 12.47 -4.97
N SER A 298 -6.50 11.29 -5.47
CA SER A 298 -6.09 10.14 -4.65
C SER A 298 -4.60 10.18 -4.25
N GLY A 299 -3.85 11.20 -4.67
CA GLY A 299 -2.43 11.38 -4.34
C GLY A 299 -1.47 10.44 -5.10
N LYS A 300 -1.94 9.80 -6.18
CA LYS A 300 -1.15 8.89 -7.04
C LYS A 300 -0.34 9.63 -8.10
N SER A 301 -0.84 10.77 -8.56
CA SER A 301 -0.20 11.60 -9.58
C SER A 301 0.33 12.90 -8.97
N ASP A 302 1.53 13.30 -9.42
CA ASP A 302 2.18 14.57 -9.07
C ASP A 302 1.83 15.66 -10.11
N THR A 303 1.00 15.33 -11.10
CA THR A 303 0.54 16.27 -12.14
C THR A 303 -0.72 16.98 -11.65
N PRO A 304 -0.65 18.29 -11.34
CA PRO A 304 -1.79 19.02 -10.81
C PRO A 304 -2.88 19.15 -11.87
N HIS A 305 -4.13 18.91 -11.46
CA HIS A 305 -5.28 19.02 -12.36
C HIS A 305 -5.80 20.46 -12.44
N LEU A 306 -6.27 20.89 -13.62
CA LEU A 306 -6.69 22.28 -13.85
C LEU A 306 -8.02 22.64 -13.15
N ASP A 307 -8.90 21.66 -12.96
CA ASP A 307 -10.25 21.86 -12.41
C ASP A 307 -10.37 21.48 -10.92
N ILE A 308 -9.45 21.98 -10.07
CA ILE A 308 -9.41 21.68 -8.63
C ILE A 308 -10.77 21.94 -7.95
N LYS A 309 -11.44 23.04 -8.29
CA LYS A 309 -12.75 23.40 -7.69
C LYS A 309 -13.83 22.34 -7.94
N LYS A 310 -13.87 21.78 -9.16
CA LYS A 310 -14.82 20.72 -9.52
C LYS A 310 -14.53 19.46 -8.71
N ILE A 311 -13.27 19.05 -8.62
CA ILE A 311 -12.84 17.88 -7.85
C ILE A 311 -13.23 18.03 -6.37
N LEU A 312 -12.92 19.18 -5.76
CA LEU A 312 -13.26 19.47 -4.37
C LEU A 312 -14.78 19.47 -4.13
N LEU A 313 -15.56 19.98 -5.09
CA LEU A 313 -17.02 19.95 -5.01
C LEU A 313 -17.55 18.52 -5.05
N GLU A 314 -17.08 17.69 -5.98
CA GLU A 314 -17.52 16.30 -6.05
C GLU A 314 -17.18 15.54 -4.76
N ILE A 315 -15.98 15.75 -4.20
CA ILE A 315 -15.63 15.16 -2.91
C ILE A 315 -16.60 15.62 -1.81
N LYS A 316 -16.94 16.92 -1.74
CA LYS A 316 -17.91 17.45 -0.76
C LYS A 316 -19.30 16.85 -0.90
N LEU A 317 -19.66 16.40 -2.10
CA LEU A 317 -20.96 15.85 -2.46
C LEU A 317 -20.99 14.32 -2.45
N ILE A 318 -19.86 13.63 -2.19
CA ILE A 318 -19.88 12.18 -1.98
C ILE A 318 -20.79 11.88 -0.80
N ASP A 319 -21.96 11.34 -1.13
CA ASP A 319 -22.93 10.83 -0.21
C ASP A 319 -23.18 9.35 -0.52
N LEU A 320 -23.21 8.55 0.53
CA LEU A 320 -23.56 7.14 0.44
C LEU A 320 -25.08 6.94 0.47
N ASP A 321 -25.85 7.90 1.00
CA ASP A 321 -27.30 7.80 1.20
C ASP A 321 -28.17 8.50 0.13
N CYS A 322 -27.67 9.49 -0.63
CA CYS A 322 -28.41 10.13 -1.73
C CYS A 322 -28.46 9.32 -3.04
N LEU A 323 -28.92 8.06 -2.97
CA LEU A 323 -29.34 7.25 -4.14
C LEU A 323 -30.50 6.29 -3.87
#